data_AF-A0A4P9X4U0-F1
#
_entry.id   AF-A0A4P9X4U0-F1
#
_cell.length_a   1.000
_cell.length_b   1.000
_cell.length_c   1.000
_cell.angle_alpha   90.00
_cell.angle_beta   90.00
_cell.angle_gamma   90.00
#
_symmetry.space_group_name_H-M   'P 1'
#
loop_
_entity.id
_entity.type
_entity.pdbx_description
1 polymer ?
#
loop_
_entity_poly.entity_id
_entity_poly.type
_entity_poly.pdbx_seq_one_letter_code
_entity_poly.pdbx_strand_id
1 'polypeptide(L)' 'CVFCDIADPQGALRDPSRLVYEDETLVVFHDIRPAARGHLQVVPRRHVGSVRDLAADQLRLVAAMRAAGLQMVAQ' A
#
# COMPACT_ATOMS: atom_id res chain seq x y z
N CYS A 1 -5.56 7.76 -10.36
CA CYS A 1 -5.73 6.54 -9.53
C CYS A 1 -5.78 6.96 -8.07
N VAL A 2 -6.81 6.59 -7.32
CA VAL A 2 -6.97 7.03 -5.92
C VAL A 2 -5.80 6.59 -5.03
N PHE A 3 -5.24 5.41 -5.30
CA PHE A 3 -4.11 4.88 -4.54
C PHE A 3 -2.81 5.61 -4.83
N CYS A 4 -2.59 6.09 -6.06
CA CYS A 4 -1.42 6.91 -6.37
C CYS A 4 -1.46 8.26 -5.64
N ASP A 5 -2.66 8.85 -5.53
CA ASP A 5 -2.87 10.09 -4.79
C ASP A 5 -2.57 9.89 -3.30
N ILE A 6 -3.12 8.85 -2.67
CA ILE A 6 -2.81 8.50 -1.26
C ILE A 6 -1.31 8.24 -1.05
N ALA A 7 -0.66 7.56 -2.00
CA ALA A 7 0.75 7.20 -1.93
C ALA A 7 1.70 8.37 -2.25
N ASP A 8 1.21 9.48 -2.83
CA ASP A 8 1.99 10.69 -3.05
C ASP A 8 2.04 11.50 -1.74
N PRO A 9 3.22 11.88 -1.22
CA PRO A 9 3.33 12.73 -0.04
C PRO A 9 2.58 14.07 -0.15
N GLN A 10 2.34 14.56 -1.37
CA GLN A 10 1.60 15.80 -1.66
C GLN A 10 0.18 15.56 -2.17
N GLY A 11 -0.27 14.30 -2.18
CA GLY A 11 -1.58 13.93 -2.68
C GLY A 11 -2.73 14.54 -1.88
N ALA A 12 -3.76 15.01 -2.58
CA ALA A 12 -4.95 15.60 -1.98
C ALA A 12 -5.78 14.59 -1.17
N LEU A 13 -5.67 13.29 -1.49
CA LEU A 13 -6.37 12.21 -0.78
C LEU A 13 -5.53 11.60 0.35
N ARG A 14 -4.32 12.11 0.60
CA ARG A 14 -3.45 11.61 1.67
C ARG A 14 -3.97 12.03 3.04
N ASP A 15 -4.20 11.06 3.92
CA ASP A 15 -4.57 11.26 5.32
C ASP A 15 -3.48 10.68 6.24
N PRO A 16 -2.61 11.53 6.83
CA PRO A 16 -1.55 11.08 7.72
C PRO A 16 -2.04 10.30 8.94
N SER A 17 -3.28 10.53 9.40
CA SER A 17 -3.84 9.83 10.57
C SER A 17 -4.17 8.36 10.31
N ARG A 18 -4.29 7.98 9.03
CA ARG A 18 -4.57 6.60 8.60
C ARG A 18 -3.33 5.86 8.16
N LEU A 19 -2.20 6.56 7.99
CA LEU A 19 -0.95 5.97 7.55
C LEU A 19 -0.33 5.19 8.71
N VAL A 20 0.01 3.93 8.46
CA VAL A 20 0.62 3.02 9.43
C VAL A 20 2.12 2.87 9.16
N TYR A 21 2.49 2.82 7.88
CA TYR A 21 3.86 2.67 7.44
C TYR A 21 4.05 3.31 6.07
N GLU A 22 5.24 3.86 5.84
CA GLU A 22 5.68 4.19 4.49
C GLU A 22 7.19 4.05 4.36
N ASP A 23 7.62 3.65 3.16
CA ASP A 23 9.01 3.71 2.73
C ASP A 23 9.10 4.29 1.31
N GLU A 24 10.26 4.15 0.67
CA GLU A 24 10.53 4.64 -0.68
C GLU A 24 9.70 3.93 -1.77
N THR A 25 9.16 2.75 -1.50
CA THR A 25 8.53 1.85 -2.47
C THR A 25 7.04 1.61 -2.22
N LEU A 26 6.58 1.69 -0.97
CA LEU A 26 5.22 1.34 -0.58
C LEU A 26 4.69 2.18 0.58
N VAL A 27 3.35 2.21 0.69
CA VAL A 27 2.60 2.79 1.79
C VAL A 27 1.63 1.75 2.35
N VAL A 28 1.38 1.78 3.65
CA VAL A 28 0.39 0.95 4.34
C VAL A 28 -0.53 1.85 5.14
N PHE A 29 -1.84 1.71 4.94
CA PHE A 29 -2.84 2.54 5.61
C PHE A 29 -4.13 1.78 5.92
N HIS A 30 -4.91 2.32 6.85
CA HIS A 30 -6.23 1.80 7.20
C HIS A 30 -7.25 2.04 6.09
N ASP A 31 -7.97 0.99 5.71
CA ASP A 31 -9.06 1.10 4.75
C ASP A 31 -10.18 2.04 5.27
N ILE A 32 -10.82 2.78 4.37
CA ILE A 32 -11.92 3.69 4.71
C ILE A 32 -13.22 2.94 5.06
N ARG A 33 -13.36 1.69 4.62
CA ARG A 33 -14.46 0.75 4.85
C ARG A 33 -13.89 -0.63 5.22
N PRO A 34 -13.26 -0.76 6.39
CA PRO A 34 -12.56 -1.99 6.79
C PRO A 34 -13.53 -3.17 6.88
N ALA A 35 -13.18 -4.29 6.22
CA ALA A 35 -13.97 -5.53 6.29
C ALA A 35 -13.74 -6.34 7.59
N ALA A 36 -12.68 -6.00 8.35
CA ALA A 36 -12.33 -6.65 9.61
C ALA A 36 -11.49 -5.70 10.48
N ARG A 37 -11.36 -6.04 11.78
CA ARG A 37 -10.42 -5.34 12.67
C ARG A 37 -8.99 -5.54 12.16
N GLY A 38 -8.23 -4.46 12.04
CA GLY A 38 -6.87 -4.50 11.49
C GLY A 38 -6.80 -4.65 9.96
N HIS A 39 -7.89 -4.35 9.22
CA HIS A 39 -7.84 -4.34 7.76
C HIS A 39 -6.95 -3.19 7.26
N LEU A 40 -5.80 -3.57 6.69
CA LEU A 40 -4.81 -2.67 6.11
C LEU A 40 -4.71 -2.86 4.61
N GLN A 41 -4.46 -1.77 3.88
CA GLN A 41 -4.11 -1.82 2.47
C GLN A 41 -2.61 -1.55 2.31
N VAL A 42 -1.92 -2.43 1.58
CA VAL A 42 -0.53 -2.24 1.17
C VAL A 42 -0.53 -1.81 -0.29
N VAL A 43 -0.01 -0.62 -0.58
CA VAL A 43 -0.05 0.00 -1.90
C VAL A 43 1.36 0.36 -2.34
N PRO A 44 1.80 -0.07 -3.54
CA PRO A 44 3.08 0.38 -4.09
C PRO A 44 2.98 1.82 -4.58
N ARG A 45 4.05 2.61 -4.42
CA ARG A 45 4.14 3.97 -5.00
C ARG A 45 4.18 3.92 -6.53
N ARG A 46 4.79 2.87 -7.10
CA ARG A 46 4.74 2.62 -8.55
C ARG A 46 3.34 2.15 -8.94
N HIS A 47 2.70 2.85 -9.87
CA HIS A 47 1.41 2.45 -10.39
C HIS A 47 1.48 1.09 -11.10
N VAL A 48 0.60 0.18 -10.72
CA VAL A 48 0.32 -1.09 -11.40
C VAL A 48 -1.19 -1.19 -11.54
N GLY A 49 -1.70 -1.27 -12.77
CA GLY A 49 -3.14 -1.19 -13.04
C GLY A 49 -3.92 -2.37 -12.46
N SER A 50 -3.36 -3.56 -12.59
CA SER A 50 -3.91 -4.81 -12.07
C SER A 50 -2.82 -5.87 -11.92
N VAL A 51 -3.16 -7.01 -11.30
CA VAL A 51 -2.25 -8.16 -11.25
C VAL A 51 -1.85 -8.71 -12.63
N ARG A 52 -2.59 -8.38 -13.69
CA ARG A 52 -2.27 -8.78 -15.07
C ARG A 52 -1.13 -7.96 -15.69
N ASP A 53 -0.86 -6.79 -15.12
CA ASP A 53 0.19 -5.88 -15.58
C ASP A 53 1.53 -6.12 -14.87
N LEU A 54 1.60 -7.17 -14.04
CA LEU A 54 2.83 -7.58 -13.36
C LEU A 54 3.74 -8.36 -14.33
N ALA A 55 4.99 -7.94 -14.40
CA ALA A 55 6.08 -8.65 -15.07
C ALA A 55 7.03 -9.33 -14.06
N ALA A 56 7.87 -10.25 -14.54
CA ALA A 56 8.75 -11.07 -13.69
C ALA A 56 9.76 -10.23 -12.88
N ASP A 57 10.19 -9.08 -13.40
CA ASP A 57 11.09 -8.14 -12.73
C ASP A 57 10.46 -7.46 -11.51
N GLN A 58 9.14 -7.50 -11.37
CA GLN A 58 8.38 -6.94 -10.24
C GLN A 58 8.17 -7.94 -9.09
N LEU A 59 8.73 -9.15 -9.17
CA LEU A 59 8.57 -10.17 -8.11
C LEU A 59 9.04 -9.65 -6.74
N ARG A 60 10.13 -8.86 -6.72
CA ARG A 60 10.64 -8.24 -5.49
C ARG A 60 9.66 -7.25 -4.87
N LEU A 61 8.93 -6.48 -5.68
CA LEU A 61 7.92 -5.54 -5.20
C LEU A 61 6.79 -6.30 -4.49
N VAL A 62 6.27 -7.36 -5.11
CA VAL A 62 5.19 -8.17 -4.54
C VAL A 62 5.64 -8.84 -3.23
N ALA A 63 6.88 -9.33 -3.18
CA ALA A 63 7.46 -9.90 -1.96
C ALA A 63 7.56 -8.86 -0.83
N ALA A 64 8.02 -7.63 -1.14
CA ALA A 64 8.08 -6.53 -0.18
C ALA A 64 6.69 -6.14 0.34
N MET A 65 5.68 -6.04 -0.54
CA MET A 65 4.30 -5.76 -0.15
C MET A 65 3.76 -6.82 0.83
N ARG A 66 4.01 -8.11 0.57
CA ARG A 66 3.61 -9.19 1.48
C ARG A 66 4.32 -9.09 2.83
N ALA A 67 5.63 -8.83 2.82
CA ALA A 67 6.42 -8.70 4.04
C ALA A 67 5.91 -7.54 4.92
N ALA A 68 5.69 -6.36 4.32
CA ALA A 68 5.13 -5.20 4.99
C ALA A 68 3.76 -5.50 5.61
N GLY A 69 2.85 -6.13 4.84
CA GLY A 69 1.53 -6.51 5.35
C GLY A 69 1.60 -7.44 6.57
N LEU A 70 2.43 -8.49 6.51
CA LEU A 70 2.62 -9.41 7.64
C LEU A 70 3.21 -8.73 8.87
N GLN A 71 4.18 -7.83 8.67
CA GLN A 71 4.81 -7.11 9.78
C GLN A 71 3.83 -6.17 10.48
N MET A 72 2.95 -5.48 9.72
CA MET A 72 2.03 -4.49 10.28
C MET A 72 0.80 -5.11 10.94
N VAL A 73 0.31 -6.26 10.44
CA VAL A 73 -0.84 -6.96 11.06
C VAL A 73 -0.46 -7.65 12.37
N ALA A 74 0.83 -7.91 12.58
CA ALA A 74 1.35 -8.51 13.82
C ALA A 74 1.52 -7.51 14.98
N GLN A 75 1.30 -6.20 14.75
CA GLN A 75 1.36 -5.14 15.75
C GLN A 75 -0.04 -4.84 16.33
#